data_AF-X6LL71-F1
#
_entry.id   AF-X6LL71-F1
#
_cell.length_a   1.000
_cell.length_b   1.000
_cell.length_c   1.000
_cell.angle_alpha   90.00
_cell.angle_beta   90.00
_cell.angle_gamma   90.00
#
_symmetry.space_group_name_H-M   'P 1'
#
loop_
_entity.id
_entity.type
_entity.pdbx_description
1 polymer ?
#
loop_
_entity_poly.entity_id
_entity_poly.type
_entity_poly.pdbx_seq_one_letter_code
_entity_poly.pdbx_strand_id
1 'polypeptide(L)'
;SFVFEKRNSNAILKPSDIRPSELMKILSKQLKAEFDEVYNGIAFKQALVAKANISTSQSRASCCRDESNQIYFRLYLNSAERVQFRQFYQSKFPKLIQSEGIDDEFVQFCFDTDVFHCQVIPSLSSL
;
A
#
# COMPACT_ATOMS: atom_id res chain seq x y z
N SER A 1 -20.20 -24.56 -18.37
CA SER A 1 -19.02 -24.00 -19.06
C SER A 1 -19.06 -22.49 -18.96
N PHE A 2 -18.12 -21.88 -18.26
CA PHE A 2 -17.96 -20.42 -18.24
C PHE A 2 -16.80 -20.04 -19.15
N VAL A 3 -17.12 -19.31 -20.21
CA VAL A 3 -16.15 -18.77 -21.18
C VAL A 3 -15.60 -17.48 -20.60
N PHE A 4 -14.29 -17.42 -20.38
CA PHE A 4 -13.62 -16.18 -20.00
C PHE A 4 -13.36 -15.34 -21.25
N GLU A 5 -14.11 -14.24 -21.40
CA GLU A 5 -13.71 -13.16 -22.29
C GLU A 5 -12.47 -12.47 -21.72
N LYS A 6 -11.41 -12.47 -22.52
CA LYS A 6 -10.13 -11.84 -22.23
C LYS A 6 -10.29 -10.32 -22.30
N ARG A 7 -10.57 -9.66 -21.17
CA ARG A 7 -10.56 -8.19 -21.10
C ARG A 7 -9.13 -7.66 -21.03
N ASN A 8 -8.83 -6.74 -21.93
CA ASN A 8 -7.59 -5.96 -22.01
C ASN A 8 -7.17 -5.41 -20.64
N SER A 9 -6.01 -5.84 -20.17
CA SER A 9 -5.40 -5.50 -18.89
C SER A 9 -4.77 -4.09 -18.84
N ASN A 10 -5.32 -3.12 -19.59
CA ASN A 10 -4.85 -1.73 -19.62
C ASN A 10 -5.92 -0.69 -19.24
N ALA A 11 -7.12 -1.12 -18.85
CA ALA A 11 -8.07 -0.22 -18.21
C ALA A 11 -7.68 -0.07 -16.74
N ILE A 12 -7.21 1.11 -16.34
CA ILE A 12 -7.07 1.49 -14.93
C ILE A 12 -8.49 1.43 -14.34
N LEU A 13 -8.84 0.27 -13.77
CA LEU A 13 -10.10 0.06 -13.08
C LEU A 13 -10.15 1.01 -11.90
N LYS A 14 -11.25 1.77 -11.78
CA LYS A 14 -11.47 2.59 -10.59
C LYS A 14 -11.50 1.64 -9.38
N PRO A 15 -10.83 1.98 -8.27
CA PRO A 15 -10.75 1.11 -7.09
C PRO A 15 -12.12 0.69 -6.53
N SER A 16 -13.15 1.52 -6.74
CA SER A 16 -14.54 1.27 -6.34
C SER A 16 -15.20 0.09 -7.07
N ASP A 17 -14.69 -0.34 -8.22
CA ASP A 17 -15.29 -1.39 -9.05
C ASP A 17 -14.63 -2.77 -8.85
N ILE A 18 -13.51 -2.84 -8.12
CA ILE A 18 -12.80 -4.09 -7.84
C ILE A 18 -13.22 -4.59 -6.47
N ARG A 19 -13.76 -5.81 -6.37
CA ARG A 19 -14.05 -6.40 -5.07
C ARG A 19 -12.75 -6.52 -4.27
N PRO A 20 -12.75 -6.25 -2.95
CA PRO A 20 -11.54 -6.30 -2.12
C PRO A 20 -10.73 -7.60 -2.29
N SER A 21 -11.41 -8.74 -2.48
CA SER A 21 -10.78 -10.04 -2.72
C SER A 21 -10.09 -10.17 -4.08
N GLU A 22 -10.57 -9.49 -5.13
CA GLU A 22 -9.90 -9.42 -6.43
C GLU A 22 -8.67 -8.51 -6.37
N LEU A 23 -8.74 -7.40 -5.62
CA LEU A 23 -7.59 -6.52 -5.40
C LEU A 23 -6.45 -7.27 -4.69
N MET A 24 -6.77 -8.04 -3.64
CA MET A 24 -5.76 -8.85 -2.93
C MET A 24 -5.15 -9.94 -3.80
N LYS A 25 -5.92 -10.54 -4.71
CA LYS A 25 -5.39 -11.51 -5.70
C LYS A 25 -4.45 -10.85 -6.70
N ILE A 26 -4.76 -9.63 -7.15
CA ILE A 26 -3.88 -8.86 -8.04
C ILE A 26 -2.58 -8.53 -7.31
N LEU A 27 -2.68 -8.02 -6.08
CA LEU A 27 -1.52 -7.69 -5.24
C LEU A 27 -0.64 -8.91 -4.94
N SER A 28 -1.23 -10.07 -4.62
CA SER A 28 -0.47 -11.32 -4.40
C SER A 28 0.34 -11.75 -5.62
N LYS A 29 -0.26 -11.67 -6.82
CA LYS A 29 0.48 -11.94 -8.06
C LYS A 29 1.58 -10.91 -8.32
N GLN A 30 1.31 -9.63 -8.04
CA GLN A 30 2.26 -8.54 -8.27
C GLN A 30 3.45 -8.60 -7.31
N LEU A 31 3.19 -8.86 -6.04
CA LEU A 31 4.20 -8.92 -4.98
C LEU A 31 4.91 -10.28 -4.90
N LYS A 32 4.47 -11.27 -5.69
CA LYS A 32 4.92 -12.68 -5.61
C LYS A 32 4.87 -13.21 -4.18
N ALA A 33 3.84 -12.79 -3.44
CA ALA A 33 3.63 -13.15 -2.04
C ALA A 33 2.37 -13.99 -1.91
N GLU A 34 2.32 -14.82 -0.87
CA GLU A 34 1.15 -15.65 -0.59
C GLU A 34 -0.09 -14.78 -0.40
N PHE A 35 -1.24 -15.26 -0.87
CA PHE A 35 -2.50 -14.52 -0.75
C PHE A 35 -2.78 -14.14 0.71
N ASP A 36 -2.50 -15.05 1.65
CA ASP A 36 -2.69 -14.81 3.08
C ASP A 36 -1.75 -13.73 3.63
N GLU A 37 -0.51 -13.64 3.16
CA GLU A 37 0.43 -12.59 3.60
C GLU A 37 0.01 -11.20 3.10
N VAL A 38 -0.60 -11.15 1.91
CA VAL A 38 -1.13 -9.94 1.30
C VAL A 38 -2.47 -9.55 1.92
N TYR A 39 -3.32 -10.55 2.19
CA TYR A 39 -4.60 -10.39 2.89
C TYR A 39 -4.38 -9.90 4.33
N ASN A 40 -3.37 -10.42 5.02
CA ASN A 40 -2.93 -9.94 6.33
C ASN A 40 -2.14 -8.62 6.26
N GLY A 41 -1.90 -8.11 5.05
CA GLY A 41 -1.26 -6.84 4.77
C GLY A 41 0.24 -6.79 5.06
N ILE A 42 0.88 -7.89 5.49
CA ILE A 42 2.31 -7.93 5.84
C ILE A 42 3.17 -7.71 4.60
N ALA A 43 2.96 -8.53 3.56
CA ALA A 43 3.71 -8.41 2.30
C ALA A 43 3.49 -7.04 1.65
N PHE A 44 2.27 -6.50 1.77
CA PHE A 44 1.93 -5.17 1.28
C PHE A 44 2.71 -4.06 1.99
N LYS A 45 2.72 -4.04 3.33
CA LYS A 45 3.46 -3.05 4.12
C LYS A 45 4.97 -3.14 3.85
N GLN A 46 5.50 -4.36 3.71
CA GLN A 46 6.89 -4.58 3.34
C GLN A 46 7.22 -4.02 1.94
N ALA A 47 6.36 -4.27 0.95
CA ALA A 47 6.54 -3.74 -0.40
C ALA A 47 6.47 -2.20 -0.44
N LEU A 48 5.57 -1.62 0.36
CA LEU A 48 5.42 -0.17 0.47
C LEU A 48 6.72 0.51 0.95
N VAL A 49 7.36 -0.02 1.99
CA VAL A 49 8.64 0.53 2.49
C VAL A 49 9.81 0.19 1.56
N ALA A 50 9.82 -1.01 0.98
CA ALA A 50 10.84 -1.43 0.02
C ALA A 50 10.85 -0.54 -1.23
N LYS A 51 9.69 -0.04 -1.68
CA LYS A 51 9.60 0.90 -2.80
C LYS A 51 10.38 2.20 -2.54
N ALA A 52 10.46 2.61 -1.27
CA ALA A 52 11.25 3.76 -0.82
C ALA A 52 12.70 3.38 -0.48
N ASN A 53 13.18 2.20 -0.88
CA ASN A 53 14.52 1.66 -0.59
C ASN A 53 14.80 1.49 0.91
N ILE A 54 13.81 1.03 1.67
CA ILE A 54 13.92 0.73 3.10
C ILE A 54 13.77 -0.77 3.30
N SER A 55 14.74 -1.40 3.96
CA SER A 55 14.79 -2.86 4.18
C SER A 55 14.27 -3.29 5.55
N THR A 56 13.94 -2.35 6.44
CA THR A 56 13.44 -2.66 7.79
C THR A 56 12.15 -3.47 7.74
N SER A 57 12.13 -4.56 8.51
CA SER A 57 11.00 -5.49 8.56
C SER A 57 9.75 -4.79 9.10
N GLN A 58 8.64 -4.97 8.40
CA GLN A 58 7.33 -4.44 8.75
C GLN A 58 6.43 -5.52 9.39
N SER A 59 7.01 -6.53 10.03
CA SER A 59 6.27 -7.63 10.67
C SER A 59 5.31 -7.16 11.76
N ARG A 60 5.62 -6.04 12.43
CA ARG A 60 4.80 -5.40 13.47
C ARG A 60 3.96 -4.23 12.94
N ALA A 61 4.08 -3.91 11.66
CA ALA A 61 3.33 -2.82 11.06
C ALA A 61 1.83 -3.18 10.97
N SER A 62 0.96 -2.18 11.04
CA SER A 62 -0.49 -2.37 10.96
C SER A 62 -1.14 -1.39 9.99
N CYS A 63 -2.33 -1.75 9.52
CA CYS A 63 -3.20 -0.90 8.72
C CYS A 63 -4.56 -0.88 9.40
N CYS A 64 -5.08 0.32 9.63
CA CYS A 64 -6.32 0.52 10.35
C CYS A 64 -7.16 1.58 9.63
N ARG A 65 -8.47 1.58 9.94
CA ARG A 65 -9.40 2.60 9.51
C ARG A 65 -9.95 3.30 10.73
N ASP A 66 -10.12 4.61 10.65
CA ASP A 66 -10.76 5.37 11.71
C ASP A 66 -12.28 5.44 11.47
N GLU A 67 -12.96 6.17 12.36
CA GLU A 67 -14.40 6.40 12.29
C GLU A 67 -14.82 7.17 11.03
N SER A 68 -13.89 7.91 10.42
CA SER A 68 -14.09 8.64 9.16
C SER A 68 -13.75 7.78 7.93
N ASN A 69 -13.50 6.48 8.11
CA ASN A 69 -13.08 5.53 7.09
C ASN A 69 -11.75 5.92 6.40
N GLN A 70 -10.94 6.76 7.06
CA GLN A 70 -9.62 7.16 6.61
C GLN A 70 -8.62 6.03 6.90
N ILE A 71 -7.76 5.71 5.94
CA ILE A 71 -6.78 4.62 6.07
C ILE A 71 -5.48 5.18 6.64
N TYR A 72 -5.02 4.61 7.76
CA TYR A 72 -3.70 4.90 8.32
C TYR A 72 -2.84 3.64 8.43
N PHE A 73 -1.56 3.82 8.11
CA PHE A 73 -0.52 2.80 8.20
C PHE A 73 0.40 3.14 9.35
N ARG A 74 0.56 2.22 10.30
CA ARG A 74 1.60 2.29 11.33
C ARG A 74 2.78 1.45 10.86
N LEU A 75 3.87 2.11 10.55
CA LEU A 75 5.09 1.52 10.02
C LEU A 75 6.19 1.57 11.07
N TYR A 76 7.00 0.52 11.13
CA TYR A 76 8.16 0.42 12.01
C TYR A 76 9.35 1.04 11.28
N LEU A 77 9.58 2.34 11.49
CA LEU A 77 10.60 3.13 10.81
C LEU A 77 11.38 3.96 11.83
N ASN A 78 12.71 3.96 11.71
CA ASN A 78 13.52 4.91 12.47
C ASN A 78 13.44 6.33 11.90
N SER A 79 14.03 7.31 12.58
CA SER A 79 13.94 8.72 12.16
C SER A 79 14.50 8.99 10.76
N ALA A 80 15.55 8.29 10.32
CA ALA A 80 16.14 8.48 9.00
C ALA A 80 15.26 7.85 7.90
N GLU A 81 14.80 6.61 8.14
CA GLU A 81 13.90 5.89 7.24
C GLU A 81 12.57 6.61 7.06
N ARG A 82 12.05 7.21 8.14
CA ARG A 82 10.84 8.05 8.10
C ARG A 82 10.99 9.22 7.13
N VAL A 83 12.10 9.96 7.22
CA VAL A 83 12.39 11.08 6.32
C VAL A 83 12.53 10.59 4.88
N GLN A 84 13.26 9.50 4.67
CA GLN A 84 13.43 8.87 3.35
C GLN A 84 12.08 8.44 2.75
N PHE A 85 11.25 7.75 3.52
CA PHE A 85 9.92 7.31 3.13
C PHE A 85 9.06 8.50 2.70
N ARG A 86 8.99 9.53 3.56
CA ARG A 86 8.21 10.75 3.31
C ARG A 86 8.68 11.46 2.04
N GLN A 87 9.99 11.67 1.89
CA GLN A 87 10.56 12.35 0.71
C GLN A 87 10.27 11.59 -0.59
N PHE A 88 10.44 10.27 -0.58
CA PHE A 88 10.17 9.43 -1.75
C PHE A 88 8.71 9.55 -2.19
N TYR A 89 7.78 9.33 -1.26
CA TYR A 89 6.35 9.32 -1.59
C TYR A 89 5.79 10.71 -1.89
N GLN A 90 6.27 11.77 -1.24
CA GLN A 90 5.87 13.14 -1.58
C GLN A 90 6.38 13.57 -2.95
N SER A 91 7.59 13.15 -3.34
CA SER A 91 8.16 13.44 -4.66
C SER A 91 7.36 12.75 -5.78
N LYS A 92 6.97 11.50 -5.58
CA LYS A 92 6.24 10.70 -6.58
C LYS A 92 4.72 10.93 -6.58
N PHE A 93 4.15 11.19 -5.39
CA PHE A 93 2.72 11.30 -5.16
C PHE A 93 2.44 12.47 -4.19
N PRO A 94 2.46 13.73 -4.66
CA PRO A 94 2.43 14.92 -3.80
C PRO A 94 1.22 15.04 -2.86
N LYS A 95 0.12 14.34 -3.18
CA LYS A 95 -1.13 14.34 -2.40
C LYS A 95 -1.33 13.09 -1.56
N LEU A 96 -0.39 12.14 -1.58
CA LEU A 96 -0.57 10.87 -0.90
C LEU A 96 -0.60 11.03 0.61
N ILE A 97 0.41 11.67 1.20
CA ILE A 97 0.54 11.78 2.66
C ILE A 97 -0.29 12.96 3.14
N GLN A 98 -1.41 12.68 3.79
CA GLN A 98 -2.31 13.70 4.33
C GLN A 98 -1.89 14.16 5.72
N SER A 99 -1.43 13.23 6.56
CA SER A 99 -0.88 13.54 7.89
C SER A 99 0.11 12.47 8.34
N GLU A 100 0.90 12.83 9.35
CA GLU A 100 1.90 11.98 9.97
C GLU A 100 1.81 12.13 11.50
N GLY A 101 1.85 11.02 12.21
CA GLY A 101 1.95 10.95 13.67
C GLY A 101 3.14 10.09 14.07
N ILE A 102 3.74 10.39 15.22
CA ILE A 102 4.87 9.62 15.76
C ILE A 102 4.43 9.08 17.12
N ASP A 103 4.61 7.79 17.30
CA ASP A 103 4.52 7.07 18.57
C ASP A 103 5.92 6.58 18.94
N ASP A 104 6.15 6.16 20.18
CA ASP A 104 7.46 5.77 20.70
C ASP A 104 8.10 4.62 19.89
N GLU A 105 7.27 3.81 19.22
CA GLU A 105 7.71 2.64 18.46
C GLU A 105 7.37 2.68 16.96
N PHE A 106 6.44 3.54 16.53
CA PHE A 106 5.91 3.53 15.17
C PHE A 106 5.74 4.93 14.58
N VAL A 107 5.79 4.99 13.26
CA VAL A 107 5.35 6.15 12.50
C VAL A 107 4.01 5.85 11.87
N GLN A 108 3.02 6.70 12.15
CA GLN A 108 1.70 6.62 11.55
C GLN A 108 1.63 7.56 10.35
N PHE A 109 1.32 7.02 9.18
CA PHE A 109 0.99 7.81 7.99
C PHE A 109 -0.47 7.66 7.64
N CYS A 110 -1.12 8.79 7.44
CA CYS A 110 -2.47 8.83 6.91
C CYS A 110 -2.41 9.12 5.41
N PHE A 111 -3.01 8.25 4.61
CA PHE A 111 -2.97 8.37 3.15
C PHE A 111 -4.29 8.83 2.57
N ASP A 112 -4.18 9.64 1.53
CA ASP A 112 -5.28 9.87 0.60
C ASP A 112 -5.65 8.55 -0.06
N THR A 113 -6.88 8.09 0.21
CA THR A 113 -7.34 6.76 -0.19
C THR A 113 -7.40 6.62 -1.71
N ASP A 114 -7.80 7.68 -2.41
CA ASP A 114 -7.90 7.66 -3.86
C ASP A 114 -6.52 7.63 -4.52
N VAL A 115 -5.58 8.48 -4.08
CA VAL A 115 -4.19 8.48 -4.56
C VAL A 115 -3.53 7.13 -4.26
N PHE A 116 -3.74 6.60 -3.05
CA PHE A 116 -3.18 5.33 -2.65
C PHE A 116 -3.65 4.18 -3.55
N HIS A 117 -4.96 4.03 -3.74
CA HIS A 117 -5.48 2.94 -4.55
C HIS A 117 -5.22 3.12 -6.05
N CYS A 118 -5.31 4.34 -6.58
CA CYS A 118 -5.20 4.59 -8.02
C CYS A 118 -3.75 4.74 -8.50
N GLN A 119 -2.82 5.14 -7.63
CA GLN A 119 -1.45 5.50 -8.04
C GLN A 119 -0.40 4.65 -7.32
N VAL A 120 -0.50 4.50 -6.00
CA VAL A 120 0.51 3.76 -5.23
C VAL A 120 0.43 2.27 -5.50
N ILE A 121 -0.75 1.65 -5.35
CA ILE A 121 -0.93 0.21 -5.57
C ILE A 121 -0.41 -0.21 -6.96
N PRO A 122 -0.80 0.45 -8.08
CA PRO A 122 -0.24 0.12 -9.39
C PRO A 122 1.28 0.32 -9.49
N SER A 123 1.86 1.27 -8.76
CA SER A 123 3.32 1.50 -8.79
C SER A 123 4.12 0.38 -8.11
N LEU A 124 3.51 -0.36 -7.17
CA LEU A 124 4.18 -1.44 -6.45
C LEU A 124 4.46 -2.67 -7.33
N SER A 125 3.78 -2.81 -8.49
CA SER A 125 3.99 -3.94 -9.41
C SER A 125 5.29 -3.88 -10.21
N SER A 126 6.08 -2.82 -10.04
CA SER A 126 7.37 -2.60 -10.72
C SER A 126 8.57 -2.72 -9.77
N LEU A 127 8.37 -3.34 -8.60
CA LEU A 127 9.44 -3.67 -7.65
C LEU A 127 10.17 -4.94 -8.07
#